data_AF-A0A9N9CZM8-F1
#
_entry.id   AF-A0A9N9CZM8-F1
#
_cell.length_a   1.000
_cell.length_b   1.000
_cell.length_c   1.000
_cell.angle_alpha   90.00
_cell.angle_beta   90.00
_cell.angle_gamma   90.00
#
_symmetry.space_group_name_H-M   'P 1'
#
loop_
_entity.id
_entity.type
_entity.pdbx_description
1 polymer ?
#
loop_
_entity_poly.entity_id
_entity_poly.type
_entity_poly.pdbx_seq_one_letter_code
_entity_poly.pdbx_strand_id
1 'polypeptide(L)'
;FEKDDDTNFHIAFITAASNLRALNYGITPADSYKTKFIAGKIIPAIATTTSLVAGLVCLELYKIIAGKNKLEDYKNGFVNLALPFIGFSEPVAMKVAKYHETEWSLWDRFDIEGDFTLQEFLDHFKNKHELEITMLSADVSMLYSFFMPKKKLDERRNMRISQLIELITKKRIPPHVHAITLEMCVNDRDGEDVEVPYVRLVIR
;
A
#
# COMPACT_ATOMS: atom_id res chain seq x y z
N PHE A 1 -14.90 -16.28 -18.24
CA PHE A 1 -14.84 -17.48 -17.38
C PHE A 1 -15.74 -17.22 -16.20
N GLU A 2 -16.86 -17.93 -16.13
CA GLU A 2 -17.83 -17.87 -15.04
C GLU A 2 -17.92 -19.27 -14.42
N LYS A 3 -17.64 -19.36 -13.12
CA LYS A 3 -17.47 -20.64 -12.40
C LYS A 3 -18.74 -21.07 -11.69
N ASP A 4 -19.65 -20.12 -11.41
CA ASP A 4 -20.84 -20.35 -10.58
C ASP A 4 -22.10 -20.68 -11.39
N ASP A 5 -22.03 -20.55 -12.71
CA ASP A 5 -23.06 -21.00 -13.66
C ASP A 5 -22.64 -22.34 -14.29
N ASP A 6 -23.39 -23.40 -13.97
CA ASP A 6 -23.11 -24.75 -14.43
C ASP A 6 -23.60 -25.01 -15.88
N THR A 7 -24.35 -24.07 -16.48
CA THR A 7 -24.95 -24.23 -17.82
C THR A 7 -24.04 -23.73 -18.96
N ASN A 8 -23.02 -22.92 -18.65
CA ASN A 8 -22.08 -22.38 -19.64
C ASN A 8 -20.93 -23.33 -20.03
N PHE A 9 -20.91 -24.54 -19.47
CA PHE A 9 -19.91 -25.59 -19.72
C PHE A 9 -18.45 -25.23 -19.41
N HIS A 10 -18.15 -24.10 -18.77
CA HIS A 10 -16.78 -23.70 -18.46
C HIS A 10 -16.09 -24.71 -17.54
N ILE A 11 -16.74 -25.11 -16.44
CA ILE A 11 -16.21 -26.11 -15.51
C ILE A 11 -16.14 -27.49 -16.16
N ALA A 12 -17.12 -27.84 -17.00
CA ALA A 12 -17.13 -29.11 -17.72
C ALA A 12 -15.91 -29.23 -18.65
N PHE A 13 -15.61 -28.17 -19.41
CA PHE A 13 -14.43 -28.11 -20.27
C PHE A 13 -13.13 -28.26 -19.47
N ILE A 14 -12.97 -27.48 -18.38
CA ILE A 14 -11.75 -27.53 -17.56
C ILE A 14 -11.58 -28.90 -16.90
N THR A 15 -12.67 -29.50 -16.40
CA THR A 15 -12.64 -30.82 -15.76
C THR A 15 -12.21 -31.90 -16.76
N ALA A 16 -12.82 -31.91 -17.95
CA ALA A 16 -12.47 -32.87 -19.00
C ALA A 16 -11.03 -32.69 -19.48
N ALA A 17 -10.61 -31.46 -19.78
CA ALA A 17 -9.25 -31.17 -20.25
C ALA A 17 -8.18 -31.53 -19.20
N SER A 18 -8.43 -31.18 -17.93
CA SER A 18 -7.56 -31.53 -16.80
C SER A 18 -7.45 -33.04 -16.61
N ASN A 19 -8.58 -33.75 -16.65
CA ASN A 19 -8.62 -35.20 -16.45
C ASN A 19 -7.96 -35.97 -17.61
N LEU A 20 -8.15 -35.54 -18.86
CA LEU A 20 -7.45 -36.14 -20.01
C LEU A 20 -5.94 -35.99 -19.86
N ARG A 21 -5.47 -34.82 -19.41
CA ARG A 21 -4.05 -34.62 -19.11
C ARG A 21 -3.60 -35.48 -17.92
N ALA A 22 -4.40 -35.58 -16.86
CA ALA A 22 -4.07 -36.38 -15.68
C ALA A 22 -3.84 -37.86 -16.04
N LEU A 23 -4.70 -38.43 -16.90
CA LEU A 23 -4.58 -39.80 -17.39
C LEU A 23 -3.25 -40.05 -18.13
N ASN A 24 -2.78 -39.10 -18.93
CA ASN A 24 -1.50 -39.23 -19.65
C ASN A 24 -0.29 -39.37 -18.71
N TYR A 25 -0.37 -38.84 -17.49
CA TYR A 25 0.72 -38.86 -16.51
C TYR A 25 0.46 -39.82 -15.33
N GLY A 26 -0.60 -40.66 -15.40
CA GLY A 26 -0.97 -41.55 -14.30
C GLY A 26 -1.45 -40.82 -13.03
N ILE A 27 -1.92 -39.58 -13.16
CA ILE A 27 -2.48 -38.77 -12.06
C ILE A 27 -3.97 -39.10 -11.91
N THR A 28 -4.43 -39.25 -10.66
CA THR A 28 -5.85 -39.50 -10.37
C THR A 28 -6.75 -38.35 -10.86
N PRO A 29 -7.76 -38.63 -11.71
CA PRO A 29 -8.74 -37.64 -12.14
C PRO A 29 -9.50 -36.98 -10.98
N ALA A 30 -9.91 -35.73 -11.17
CA ALA A 30 -10.72 -34.97 -10.20
C ALA A 30 -12.17 -34.83 -10.70
N ASP A 31 -13.11 -34.70 -9.76
CA ASP A 31 -14.51 -34.40 -10.08
C ASP A 31 -14.70 -32.91 -10.43
N SER A 32 -15.89 -32.57 -10.92
CA SER A 32 -16.24 -31.18 -11.27
C SER A 32 -16.23 -30.26 -10.05
N TYR A 33 -16.57 -30.77 -8.86
CA TYR A 33 -16.56 -29.99 -7.62
C TYR A 33 -15.14 -29.59 -7.20
N LYS A 34 -14.20 -30.54 -7.11
CA LYS A 34 -12.80 -30.25 -6.80
C LYS A 34 -12.14 -29.42 -7.89
N THR A 35 -12.50 -29.64 -9.16
CA THR A 35 -12.04 -28.80 -10.26
C THR A 35 -12.56 -27.38 -10.15
N LYS A 36 -13.85 -27.18 -9.86
CA LYS A 36 -14.46 -25.86 -9.62
C LYS A 36 -13.83 -25.16 -8.42
N PHE A 37 -13.55 -25.91 -7.35
CA PHE A 37 -12.86 -25.40 -6.17
C PHE A 37 -11.46 -24.84 -6.49
N ILE A 38 -10.64 -25.63 -7.19
CA ILE A 38 -9.26 -25.26 -7.51
C ILE A 38 -9.19 -24.22 -8.63
N ALA A 39 -9.83 -24.48 -9.78
CA ALA A 39 -9.80 -23.60 -10.95
C ALA A 39 -10.56 -22.29 -10.72
N GLY A 40 -11.62 -22.35 -9.90
CA GLY A 40 -12.41 -21.20 -9.50
C GLY A 40 -11.81 -20.39 -8.35
N LYS A 41 -10.71 -20.85 -7.74
CA LYS A 41 -10.06 -20.24 -6.57
C LYS A 41 -11.06 -19.95 -5.44
N ILE A 42 -11.94 -20.91 -5.16
CA ILE A 42 -12.98 -20.76 -4.14
C ILE A 42 -12.32 -20.75 -2.76
N ILE A 43 -12.60 -19.71 -1.97
CA ILE A 43 -12.20 -19.62 -0.56
C ILE A 43 -13.31 -20.24 0.27
N PRO A 44 -13.07 -21.36 1.00
CA PRO A 44 -14.08 -21.95 1.88
C PRO A 44 -14.52 -20.94 2.95
N ALA A 45 -15.82 -20.83 3.17
CA ALA A 45 -16.39 -19.97 4.20
C ALA A 45 -17.57 -20.65 4.88
N ILE A 46 -17.71 -20.44 6.19
CA ILE A 46 -18.84 -20.91 6.98
C ILE A 46 -19.22 -19.83 8.00
N ALA A 47 -20.53 -19.66 8.24
CA ALA A 47 -21.07 -18.60 9.07
C ALA A 47 -20.51 -18.60 10.50
N THR A 48 -20.23 -19.77 11.07
CA THR A 48 -19.71 -19.90 12.44
C THR A 48 -18.38 -19.17 12.65
N THR A 49 -17.45 -19.27 11.68
CA THR A 49 -16.16 -18.57 11.75
C THR A 49 -16.35 -17.07 11.55
N THR A 50 -17.21 -16.67 10.60
CA THR A 50 -17.53 -15.26 10.34
C THR A 50 -18.14 -14.57 11.56
N SER A 51 -19.13 -15.19 12.20
CA SER A 51 -19.79 -14.63 13.38
C SER A 51 -18.82 -14.50 14.57
N LEU A 52 -17.94 -15.48 14.76
CA LEU A 52 -16.93 -15.42 15.82
C LEU A 52 -15.94 -14.28 15.58
N VAL A 53 -15.35 -14.20 14.37
CA VAL A 53 -14.39 -13.14 14.03
C VAL A 53 -15.03 -11.76 14.13
N ALA A 54 -16.27 -11.60 13.64
CA ALA A 54 -17.01 -10.34 13.78
C ALA A 54 -17.24 -9.96 15.26
N GLY A 55 -17.57 -10.93 16.11
CA GLY A 55 -17.68 -10.72 17.56
C GLY A 55 -16.38 -10.20 18.18
N LEU A 56 -15.23 -10.79 17.83
CA LEU A 56 -13.92 -10.33 18.31
C LEU A 56 -13.57 -8.92 17.83
N VAL A 57 -13.89 -8.59 16.57
CA VAL A 57 -13.69 -7.23 16.03
C VAL A 57 -14.52 -6.20 16.80
N CYS A 58 -15.77 -6.51 17.14
CA CYS A 58 -16.61 -5.62 17.95
C CYS A 58 -16.03 -5.39 19.36
N LEU A 59 -15.31 -6.36 19.94
CA LEU A 59 -14.63 -6.16 21.23
C LEU A 59 -13.47 -5.17 21.12
N GLU A 60 -12.68 -5.21 20.04
CA GLU A 60 -11.63 -4.22 19.78
C GLU A 60 -12.23 -2.83 19.48
N LEU A 61 -13.38 -2.78 18.81
CA LEU A 61 -14.10 -1.52 18.53
C LEU A 61 -14.45 -0.76 19.82
N TYR A 62 -14.86 -1.45 20.89
CA TYR A 62 -15.11 -0.79 22.18
C TYR A 62 -13.87 -0.09 22.74
N LYS A 63 -12.67 -0.63 22.50
CA LYS A 63 -11.40 -0.05 22.98
C LYS A 63 -11.07 1.24 22.22
N ILE A 64 -11.33 1.26 20.92
CA ILE A 64 -11.18 2.44 20.06
C ILE A 64 -12.14 3.55 20.53
N ILE A 65 -13.42 3.21 20.73
CA ILE A 65 -14.43 4.18 21.18
C ILE A 65 -14.09 4.73 22.58
N ALA A 66 -13.53 3.90 23.45
CA ALA A 66 -13.07 4.32 24.77
C ALA A 66 -11.75 5.14 24.76
N GLY A 67 -11.15 5.38 23.58
CA GLY A 67 -9.92 6.17 23.45
C GLY A 67 -8.70 5.51 24.08
N LYS A 68 -8.63 4.18 24.09
CA LYS A 68 -7.47 3.47 24.66
C LYS A 68 -6.24 3.68 23.77
N ASN A 69 -5.15 4.14 24.39
CA ASN A 69 -3.90 4.47 23.69
C ASN A 69 -2.72 3.54 24.04
N LYS A 70 -2.91 2.56 24.92
CA LYS A 70 -1.86 1.60 25.28
C LYS A 70 -1.94 0.38 24.37
N LEU A 71 -0.79 -0.05 23.85
CA LEU A 71 -0.69 -1.21 22.96
C LEU A 71 -1.19 -2.50 23.63
N GLU A 72 -0.89 -2.68 24.92
CA GLU A 72 -1.24 -3.85 25.75
C GLU A 72 -2.75 -4.09 25.85
N ASP A 73 -3.55 -3.02 25.69
CA ASP A 73 -5.01 -3.11 25.73
C ASP A 73 -5.57 -3.82 24.50
N TYR A 74 -4.89 -3.74 23.36
CA TYR A 74 -5.34 -4.31 22.08
C TYR A 74 -4.89 -5.77 21.95
N LYS A 75 -5.69 -6.58 21.24
CA LYS A 75 -5.37 -8.00 21.02
C LYS A 75 -5.66 -8.40 19.57
N ASN A 76 -4.66 -8.95 18.90
CA ASN A 76 -4.82 -9.67 17.64
C ASN A 76 -5.34 -11.08 17.96
N GLY A 77 -6.47 -11.46 17.37
CA GLY A 77 -7.08 -12.78 17.55
C GLY A 77 -6.73 -13.75 16.41
N PHE A 78 -6.30 -14.95 16.77
CA PHE A 78 -6.03 -16.07 15.85
C PHE A 78 -6.94 -17.23 16.21
N VAL A 79 -7.71 -17.73 15.24
CA VAL A 79 -8.76 -18.73 15.51
C VAL A 79 -8.68 -19.87 14.51
N ASN A 80 -8.75 -21.10 15.01
CA ASN A 80 -8.96 -22.30 14.20
C ASN A 80 -9.95 -23.23 14.91
N LEU A 81 -11.21 -23.21 14.45
CA LEU A 81 -12.31 -23.98 15.06
C LEU A 81 -12.25 -25.48 14.77
N ALA A 82 -11.40 -25.95 13.86
CA ALA A 82 -11.17 -27.38 13.67
C ALA A 82 -10.36 -27.99 14.82
N LEU A 83 -9.47 -27.19 15.46
CA LEU A 83 -8.64 -27.59 16.61
C LEU A 83 -9.10 -26.95 17.94
N PRO A 84 -10.33 -26.45 17.98
CA PRO A 84 -10.78 -25.38 18.91
C PRO A 84 -9.70 -24.41 19.43
N PHE A 85 -8.77 -23.97 18.56
CA PHE A 85 -7.68 -23.09 18.95
C PHE A 85 -8.12 -21.62 18.88
N ILE A 86 -7.89 -20.88 19.97
CA ILE A 86 -8.02 -19.42 20.03
C ILE A 86 -6.78 -18.88 20.73
N GLY A 87 -6.01 -18.06 20.03
CA GLY A 87 -4.83 -17.39 20.53
C GLY A 87 -4.96 -15.88 20.41
N PHE A 88 -4.44 -15.15 21.39
CA PHE A 88 -4.35 -13.70 21.34
C PHE A 88 -2.91 -13.26 21.47
N SER A 89 -2.50 -12.28 20.68
CA SER A 89 -1.21 -11.60 20.83
C SER A 89 -1.42 -10.10 20.91
N GLU A 90 -0.46 -9.40 21.50
CA GLU A 90 -0.43 -7.94 21.39
C GLU A 90 -0.06 -7.53 19.96
N PRO A 91 -0.55 -6.39 19.47
CA PRO A 91 -0.08 -5.84 18.21
C PRO A 91 1.40 -5.48 18.30
N VAL A 92 2.09 -5.54 17.16
CA VAL A 92 3.51 -5.22 17.10
C VAL A 92 3.67 -3.71 17.29
N ALA A 93 4.59 -3.32 18.17
CA ALA A 93 4.95 -1.92 18.34
C ALA A 93 5.48 -1.35 17.03
N MET A 94 5.10 -0.10 16.77
CA MET A 94 5.52 0.62 15.58
C MET A 94 7.04 0.81 15.57
N LYS A 95 7.67 0.58 14.42
CA LYS A 95 9.08 0.88 14.24
C LYS A 95 9.24 2.40 14.15
N VAL A 96 10.11 2.95 14.99
CA VAL A 96 10.50 4.36 14.96
C VAL A 96 11.84 4.47 14.26
N ALA A 97 11.87 5.24 13.19
CA ALA A 97 13.08 5.62 12.48
C ALA A 97 13.49 7.04 12.94
N LYS A 98 14.74 7.41 12.68
CA LYS A 98 15.26 8.73 13.02
C LYS A 98 16.05 9.30 11.87
N TYR A 99 15.84 10.59 11.62
CA TYR A 99 16.79 11.40 10.87
C TYR A 99 17.16 12.59 11.75
N HIS A 100 18.46 12.84 11.92
CA HIS A 100 18.96 13.79 12.92
C HIS A 100 18.39 13.52 14.32
N GLU A 101 17.76 14.53 14.94
CA GLU A 101 17.07 14.42 16.23
C GLU A 101 15.57 14.15 16.10
N THR A 102 15.03 14.11 14.87
CA THR A 102 13.60 13.91 14.63
C THR A 102 13.28 12.43 14.53
N GLU A 103 12.48 11.94 15.48
CA GLU A 103 11.88 10.61 15.40
C GLU A 103 10.65 10.64 14.50
N TRP A 104 10.49 9.61 13.68
CA TRP A 104 9.31 9.46 12.83
C TRP A 104 8.94 8.00 12.64
N SER A 105 7.74 7.79 12.12
CA SER A 105 7.13 6.49 11.95
C SER A 105 6.25 6.42 10.71
N LEU A 106 5.72 5.23 10.42
CA LEU A 106 4.82 5.00 9.28
C LEU A 106 3.62 5.96 9.19
N TRP A 107 3.17 6.51 10.32
CA TRP A 107 1.99 7.39 10.37
C TRP A 107 2.33 8.87 10.23
N ASP A 108 3.61 9.21 10.33
CA ASP A 108 4.09 10.56 10.17
C ASP A 108 4.22 10.90 8.69
N ARG A 109 4.11 12.19 8.39
CA ARG A 109 4.24 12.75 7.04
C ARG A 109 4.58 14.23 7.12
N PHE A 110 5.13 14.76 6.05
CA PHE A 110 5.25 16.21 5.89
C PHE A 110 3.98 16.75 5.24
N ASP A 111 3.22 17.58 5.96
CA ASP A 111 2.09 18.32 5.38
C ASP A 111 2.61 19.68 4.86
N ILE A 112 2.51 19.88 3.55
CA ILE A 112 2.96 21.10 2.86
C ILE A 112 1.76 21.75 2.17
N GLU A 113 1.47 23.00 2.54
CA GLU A 113 0.36 23.77 1.99
C GLU A 113 0.81 24.70 0.87
N GLY A 114 0.18 24.56 -0.29
CA GLY A 114 0.45 25.37 -1.47
C GLY A 114 1.15 24.57 -2.57
N ASP A 115 0.92 24.98 -3.81
CA ASP A 115 1.58 24.38 -4.97
C ASP A 115 2.95 25.03 -5.16
N PHE A 116 4.01 24.46 -4.59
CA PHE A 116 5.38 24.97 -4.70
C PHE A 116 5.93 24.78 -6.11
N THR A 117 6.86 25.65 -6.54
CA THR A 117 7.76 25.29 -7.63
C THR A 117 8.72 24.19 -7.18
N LEU A 118 9.27 23.43 -8.12
CA LEU A 118 10.26 22.41 -7.79
C LEU A 118 11.44 23.02 -7.01
N GLN A 119 11.92 24.20 -7.41
CA GLN A 119 13.01 24.88 -6.71
C GLN A 119 12.63 25.26 -5.28
N GLU A 120 11.49 25.93 -5.08
CA GLU A 120 11.03 26.32 -3.74
C GLU A 120 10.85 25.09 -2.83
N PHE A 121 10.40 23.95 -3.39
CA PHE A 121 10.25 22.70 -2.65
C PHE A 121 11.61 22.12 -2.21
N LEU A 122 12.59 22.07 -3.12
CA LEU A 122 13.95 21.61 -2.79
C LEU A 122 14.58 22.52 -1.71
N ASP A 123 14.42 23.84 -1.85
CA ASP A 123 14.95 24.80 -0.88
C ASP A 123 14.21 24.73 0.46
N HIS A 124 12.92 24.38 0.49
CA HIS A 124 12.16 24.20 1.72
C HIS A 124 12.75 23.09 2.59
N PHE A 125 12.99 21.91 2.00
CA PHE A 125 13.58 20.77 2.73
C PHE A 125 15.02 21.05 3.14
N LYS A 126 15.80 21.70 2.27
CA LYS A 126 17.17 22.06 2.59
C LYS A 126 17.28 23.08 3.73
N ASN A 127 16.47 24.14 3.71
CA ASN A 127 16.58 25.23 4.67
C ASN A 127 15.89 24.93 6.01
N LYS A 128 14.74 24.22 5.98
CA LYS A 128 13.93 24.00 7.18
C LYS A 128 14.23 22.68 7.87
N HIS A 129 14.53 21.64 7.10
CA HIS A 129 14.74 20.29 7.61
C HIS A 129 16.20 19.84 7.52
N GLU A 130 17.06 20.63 6.85
CA GLU A 130 18.47 20.29 6.59
C GLU A 130 18.62 18.97 5.82
N LEU A 131 17.64 18.67 4.96
CA LEU A 131 17.59 17.48 4.12
C LEU A 131 17.80 17.88 2.65
N GLU A 132 18.78 17.25 2.01
CA GLU A 132 19.03 17.42 0.58
C GLU A 132 18.29 16.35 -0.22
N ILE A 133 17.22 16.75 -0.92
CA ILE A 133 16.47 15.82 -1.77
C ILE A 133 17.35 15.36 -2.94
N THR A 134 17.55 14.05 -3.06
CA THR A 134 18.27 13.41 -4.15
C THR A 134 17.34 12.88 -5.22
N MET A 135 16.13 12.43 -4.86
CA MET A 135 15.09 11.97 -5.77
C MET A 135 13.70 12.37 -5.27
N LEU A 136 12.80 12.73 -6.18
CA LEU A 136 11.41 13.06 -5.89
C LEU A 136 10.49 12.39 -6.92
N SER A 137 9.49 11.65 -6.45
CA SER A 137 8.48 10.99 -7.28
C SER A 137 7.06 11.30 -6.79
N ALA A 138 6.13 11.31 -7.73
CA ALA A 138 4.70 11.24 -7.46
C ALA A 138 4.19 9.92 -8.06
N ASP A 139 3.80 8.98 -7.20
CA ASP A 139 3.46 7.61 -7.61
C ASP A 139 4.62 7.02 -8.45
N VAL A 140 4.34 6.46 -9.63
CA VAL A 140 5.36 5.92 -10.55
C VAL A 140 6.16 6.97 -11.33
N SER A 141 5.85 8.27 -11.17
CA SER A 141 6.41 9.34 -12.00
C SER A 141 7.54 10.09 -11.30
N MET A 142 8.77 9.96 -11.82
CA MET A 142 9.95 10.67 -11.29
C MET A 142 9.96 12.14 -11.71
N LEU A 143 9.74 13.04 -10.74
CA LEU A 143 9.68 14.48 -10.92
C LEU A 143 11.09 15.09 -10.96
N TYR A 144 11.96 14.66 -10.05
CA TYR A 144 13.32 15.15 -9.92
C TYR A 144 14.29 14.03 -9.50
N SER A 145 15.53 14.13 -9.96
CA SER A 145 16.65 13.33 -9.50
C SER A 145 17.97 14.09 -9.71
N PHE A 146 18.94 13.91 -8.82
CA PHE A 146 20.26 14.57 -8.89
C PHE A 146 21.06 14.20 -10.15
N PHE A 147 20.81 13.04 -10.77
CA PHE A 147 21.49 12.60 -12.00
C PHE A 147 20.77 13.02 -13.30
N MET A 148 19.71 13.85 -13.22
CA MET A 148 19.05 14.34 -14.42
C MET A 148 19.95 15.30 -15.24
N PRO A 149 19.89 15.26 -16.59
CA PRO A 149 20.65 16.19 -17.43
C PRO A 149 20.31 17.65 -17.12
N LYS A 150 21.33 18.52 -17.00
CA LYS A 150 21.18 19.94 -16.63
C LYS A 150 20.06 20.66 -17.39
N LYS A 151 20.00 20.48 -18.72
CA LYS A 151 18.95 21.07 -19.57
C LYS A 151 17.52 20.73 -19.11
N LYS A 152 17.25 19.45 -18.79
CA LYS A 152 15.93 19.02 -18.31
C LYS A 152 15.64 19.56 -16.90
N LEU A 153 16.68 19.67 -16.09
CA LEU A 153 16.58 20.12 -14.71
C LEU A 153 16.24 21.62 -14.68
N ASP A 154 16.91 22.42 -15.50
CA ASP A 154 16.66 23.86 -15.64
C ASP A 154 15.24 24.16 -16.16
N GLU A 155 14.71 23.33 -17.08
CA GLU A 155 13.32 23.42 -17.54
C GLU A 155 12.31 23.14 -16.42
N ARG A 156 12.62 22.22 -15.49
CA ARG A 156 11.69 21.77 -14.43
C ARG A 156 11.73 22.62 -13.16
N ARG A 157 12.87 23.24 -12.82
CA ARG A 157 13.07 23.99 -11.55
C ARG A 157 11.99 25.03 -11.30
N ASN A 158 11.59 25.76 -12.34
CA ASN A 158 10.63 26.87 -12.24
C ASN A 158 9.17 26.42 -12.41
N MET A 159 8.91 25.14 -12.70
CA MET A 159 7.57 24.62 -12.83
C MET A 159 6.97 24.32 -11.46
N ARG A 160 5.67 24.57 -11.31
CA ARG A 160 4.89 24.13 -10.15
C ARG A 160 4.83 22.59 -10.13
N ILE A 161 4.83 21.98 -8.94
CA ILE A 161 4.80 20.51 -8.82
C ILE A 161 3.56 19.93 -9.50
N SER A 162 2.40 20.58 -9.37
CA SER A 162 1.18 20.15 -10.06
C SER A 162 1.38 20.10 -11.59
N GLN A 163 1.93 21.16 -12.18
CA GLN A 163 2.20 21.26 -13.62
C GLN A 163 3.25 20.25 -14.08
N LEU A 164 4.26 20.00 -13.25
CA LEU A 164 5.31 19.04 -13.53
C LEU A 164 4.75 17.61 -13.59
N ILE A 165 3.85 17.27 -12.67
CA ILE A 165 3.13 16.00 -12.68
C ILE A 165 2.30 15.87 -13.95
N GLU A 166 1.54 16.90 -14.33
CA GLU A 166 0.73 16.87 -15.55
C GLU A 166 1.59 16.70 -16.81
N LEU A 167 2.75 17.37 -16.87
CA LEU A 167 3.68 17.28 -17.99
C LEU A 167 4.25 15.86 -18.15
N ILE A 168 4.67 15.23 -17.05
CA ILE A 168 5.33 13.92 -17.06
C ILE A 168 4.31 12.80 -17.30
N THR A 169 3.17 12.85 -16.59
CA THR A 169 2.11 11.85 -16.74
C THR A 169 1.30 12.02 -18.02
N LYS A 170 1.40 13.20 -18.67
CA LYS A 170 0.57 13.63 -19.81
C LYS A 170 -0.94 13.59 -19.49
N LYS A 171 -1.29 13.66 -18.21
CA LYS A 171 -2.67 13.64 -17.71
C LYS A 171 -2.88 14.82 -16.79
N ARG A 172 -4.02 15.50 -16.93
CA ARG A 172 -4.39 16.57 -16.00
C ARG A 172 -4.77 16.00 -14.65
N ILE A 173 -4.40 16.71 -13.59
CA ILE A 173 -4.82 16.39 -12.23
C ILE A 173 -6.32 16.70 -12.12
N PRO A 174 -7.17 15.72 -11.77
CA PRO A 174 -8.60 15.95 -11.70
C PRO A 174 -8.99 17.10 -10.75
N PRO A 175 -10.08 17.85 -11.01
CA PRO A 175 -10.52 18.97 -10.17
C PRO A 175 -10.76 18.62 -8.69
N HIS A 176 -11.17 17.38 -8.41
CA HIS A 176 -11.48 16.89 -7.07
C HIS A 176 -10.25 16.49 -6.23
N VAL A 177 -9.05 16.48 -6.84
CA VAL A 177 -7.82 16.17 -6.10
C VAL A 177 -7.31 17.44 -5.42
N HIS A 178 -7.29 17.40 -4.09
CA HIS A 178 -6.84 18.50 -3.23
C HIS A 178 -5.40 18.34 -2.75
N ALA A 179 -4.92 17.10 -2.64
CA ALA A 179 -3.57 16.82 -2.18
C ALA A 179 -2.94 15.69 -2.99
N ILE A 180 -1.61 15.73 -3.08
CA ILE A 180 -0.79 14.76 -3.80
C ILE A 180 0.24 14.19 -2.83
N THR A 181 0.40 12.87 -2.86
CA THR A 181 1.48 12.20 -2.13
C THR A 181 2.76 12.23 -2.96
N LEU A 182 3.85 12.67 -2.35
CA LEU A 182 5.19 12.62 -2.93
C LEU A 182 6.08 11.73 -2.07
N GLU A 183 6.91 10.95 -2.74
CA GLU A 183 7.96 10.14 -2.11
C GLU A 183 9.32 10.76 -2.48
N MET A 184 10.24 10.73 -1.53
CA MET A 184 11.56 11.30 -1.70
C MET A 184 12.66 10.41 -1.15
N CYS A 185 13.81 10.44 -1.83
CA CYS A 185 15.09 10.03 -1.26
C CYS A 185 15.85 11.30 -0.88
N VAL A 186 16.49 11.29 0.28
CA VAL A 186 17.18 12.46 0.82
C VAL A 186 18.51 12.07 1.44
N ASN A 187 19.48 12.95 1.28
CA ASN A 187 20.71 12.90 2.03
C ASN A 187 20.61 13.84 3.25
N ASP A 188 21.21 13.41 4.34
CA ASP A 188 21.34 14.20 5.56
C ASP A 188 22.54 15.17 5.49
N ARG A 189 22.80 15.90 6.59
CA ARG A 189 23.92 16.85 6.73
C ARG A 189 25.31 16.23 6.50
N ASP A 190 25.45 14.94 6.80
CA ASP A 190 26.70 14.21 6.64
C ASP A 190 26.84 13.61 5.23
N GLY A 191 25.80 13.76 4.40
CA GLY A 191 25.74 13.27 3.03
C GLY A 191 25.31 11.81 2.92
N GLU A 192 24.84 11.22 4.01
CA GLU A 192 24.35 9.84 4.06
C GLU A 192 22.87 9.77 3.65
N ASP A 193 22.49 8.73 2.92
CA ASP A 193 21.10 8.50 2.51
C ASP A 193 20.27 8.04 3.71
N VAL A 194 19.19 8.76 4.00
CA VAL A 194 18.33 8.50 5.16
C VAL A 194 16.86 8.37 4.77
N GLU A 195 16.15 7.47 5.45
CA GLU A 195 14.71 7.33 5.26
C GLU A 195 13.96 8.45 5.99
N VAL A 196 12.97 9.00 5.30
CA VAL A 196 12.11 10.09 5.81
C VAL A 196 10.64 9.82 5.50
N PRO A 197 9.71 10.47 6.23
CA PRO A 197 8.29 10.40 5.92
C PRO A 197 7.96 10.85 4.49
N TYR A 198 6.85 10.33 3.95
CA TYR A 198 6.30 10.85 2.70
C TYR A 198 5.74 12.26 2.88
N VAL A 199 5.50 12.94 1.76
CA VAL A 199 4.93 14.29 1.76
C VAL A 199 3.50 14.26 1.28
N ARG A 200 2.62 14.98 1.98
CA ARG A 200 1.31 15.37 1.51
C ARG A 200 1.36 16.84 1.06
N LEU A 201 1.40 17.06 -0.24
CA LEU A 201 1.35 18.39 -0.85
C LEU A 201 -0.10 18.79 -1.11
N VAL A 202 -0.62 19.79 -0.41
CA VAL A 202 -1.97 20.33 -0.61
C VAL A 202 -1.92 21.37 -1.73
N ILE A 203 -2.50 21.03 -2.88
CA ILE A 203 -2.50 21.86 -4.09
C ILE A 203 -3.75 22.72 -4.23
N ARG A 204 -4.83 22.44 -3.48
CA ARG A 204 -6.12 23.16 -3.51
C ARG A 204 -6.87 23.10 -2.19
#